data_AF-A0A7S4BCC4-F1
#
_entry.id   AF-A0A7S4BCC4-F1
#
_cell.length_a   1.000
_cell.length_b   1.000
_cell.length_c   1.000
_cell.angle_alpha   90.00
_cell.angle_beta   90.00
_cell.angle_gamma   90.00
#
_symmetry.space_group_name_H-M   'P 1'
#
loop_
_entity.id
_entity.type
_entity.pdbx_description
1 polymer ?
#
loop_
_entity_poly.entity_id
_entity_poly.type
_entity_poly.pdbx_seq_one_letter_code
_entity_poly.pdbx_strand_id
1 'polypeptide(L)'
;SRRRMPCAMGGGREVSTVGAVVVASSVGFLLLHALRQRAELLHLRKAHEALLKRRDELGLALMRVRNSLMHSPASVAAGRAFVPRPDDVFIVTYPKCGTTWMMQIVHTLRSGGDMDFGEITEVVPWDILAHDCKQNIDDPQANPHP
;
A
#
# COMPACT_ATOMS: atom_id res chain seq x y z
N SER A 1 -25.86 -92.03 -34.57
CA SER A 1 -26.90 -91.08 -34.13
C SER A 1 -26.20 -89.96 -33.36
N ARG A 2 -26.22 -88.71 -33.87
CA ARG A 2 -27.05 -87.59 -33.36
C ARG A 2 -26.80 -87.32 -31.85
N ARG A 3 -26.31 -86.17 -31.37
CA ARG A 3 -26.37 -84.75 -31.82
C ARG A 3 -25.24 -83.94 -31.17
N ARG A 4 -24.70 -82.95 -31.90
CA ARG A 4 -24.13 -81.73 -31.28
C ARG A 4 -25.25 -80.97 -30.57
N MET A 5 -24.98 -80.47 -29.37
CA MET A 5 -25.76 -79.39 -28.74
C MET A 5 -24.81 -78.23 -28.41
N PRO A 6 -25.16 -76.99 -28.77
CA PRO A 6 -24.40 -75.78 -28.44
C PRO A 6 -24.86 -75.22 -27.10
N CYS A 7 -23.97 -74.60 -26.31
CA CYS A 7 -24.43 -73.76 -25.21
C CYS A 7 -23.57 -72.49 -25.07
N ALA A 8 -24.16 -71.43 -25.62
CA ALA A 8 -24.16 -70.04 -25.16
C ALA A 8 -22.83 -69.39 -24.71
N MET A 9 -22.17 -68.74 -25.68
CA MET A 9 -21.50 -67.46 -25.43
C MET A 9 -22.58 -66.40 -25.16
N GLY A 10 -22.73 -65.96 -23.93
CA GLY A 10 -23.65 -64.87 -23.60
C GLY A 10 -23.38 -64.33 -22.20
N GLY A 11 -22.73 -63.17 -22.11
CA GLY A 11 -22.58 -62.44 -20.86
C GLY A 11 -21.25 -61.69 -20.77
N GLY A 12 -21.13 -60.56 -21.46
CA GLY A 12 -19.90 -59.76 -21.37
C GLY A 12 -19.98 -58.30 -21.82
N ARG A 13 -21.16 -57.74 -22.11
CA ARG A 13 -21.27 -56.37 -22.66
C ARG A 13 -22.10 -55.37 -21.86
N GLU A 14 -22.81 -55.76 -20.81
CA GLU A 14 -23.71 -54.84 -20.08
C GLU A 14 -23.06 -54.14 -18.88
N VAL A 15 -21.98 -54.67 -18.30
CA VAL A 15 -21.35 -54.14 -17.07
C VAL A 15 -20.40 -52.96 -17.34
N SER A 16 -19.91 -52.78 -18.57
CA SER A 16 -18.91 -51.76 -18.91
C SER A 16 -19.48 -50.35 -19.06
N THR A 17 -20.71 -50.21 -19.55
CA THR A 17 -21.32 -48.90 -19.85
C THR A 17 -21.79 -48.20 -18.58
N VAL A 18 -22.35 -48.93 -17.62
CA VAL A 18 -22.86 -48.36 -16.36
C VAL A 18 -21.71 -47.80 -15.50
N GLY A 19 -20.60 -48.54 -15.39
CA GLY A 19 -19.41 -48.07 -14.66
C GLY A 19 -18.80 -46.80 -15.26
N ALA A 20 -18.72 -46.71 -16.60
CA ALA A 20 -18.22 -45.53 -17.28
C ALA A 20 -19.11 -44.29 -17.05
N VAL A 21 -20.44 -44.47 -17.04
CA VAL A 21 -21.42 -43.38 -16.79
C VAL A 21 -21.33 -42.86 -15.35
N VAL A 22 -21.17 -43.74 -14.35
CA VAL A 22 -21.04 -43.35 -12.95
C VAL A 22 -19.74 -42.59 -12.69
N VAL A 23 -18.62 -43.04 -13.28
CA VAL A 23 -17.33 -42.35 -13.18
C VAL A 23 -17.38 -40.99 -13.87
N ALA A 24 -17.93 -40.90 -15.08
CA ALA A 24 -18.06 -39.64 -15.81
C ALA A 24 -18.95 -38.63 -15.07
N SER A 25 -20.04 -39.08 -14.45
CA SER A 25 -20.94 -38.23 -13.66
C SER A 25 -20.26 -37.71 -12.38
N SER A 26 -19.51 -38.57 -11.70
CA SER A 26 -18.75 -38.21 -10.49
C SER A 26 -17.65 -37.20 -10.80
N VAL A 27 -16.90 -37.40 -11.88
CA VAL A 27 -15.87 -36.45 -12.35
C VAL A 27 -16.50 -35.12 -12.78
N GLY A 28 -17.64 -35.15 -13.47
CA GLY A 28 -18.40 -33.96 -13.83
C GLY A 28 -18.86 -33.16 -12.61
N PHE A 29 -19.37 -33.83 -11.58
CA PHE A 29 -19.77 -33.19 -10.32
C PHE A 29 -18.59 -32.54 -9.59
N LEU A 30 -17.46 -33.25 -9.49
CA LEU A 30 -16.23 -32.69 -8.88
C LEU A 30 -15.70 -31.49 -9.67
N LEU A 31 -15.74 -31.52 -11.00
CA LEU A 31 -15.35 -30.39 -11.84
C LEU A 31 -16.29 -29.20 -11.63
N LEU A 32 -17.60 -29.40 -11.62
CA LEU A 32 -18.58 -28.33 -11.34
C LEU A 32 -18.39 -27.75 -9.94
N HIS A 33 -18.14 -28.59 -8.94
CA HIS A 33 -17.85 -28.14 -7.58
C HIS A 33 -16.55 -27.33 -7.54
N ALA A 34 -15.47 -27.80 -8.16
CA ALA A 34 -14.20 -27.08 -8.22
C ALA A 34 -14.32 -25.73 -8.96
N LEU A 35 -15.09 -25.67 -10.05
CA LEU A 35 -15.36 -24.43 -10.78
C LEU A 35 -16.17 -23.44 -9.93
N ARG A 36 -17.18 -23.92 -9.20
CA ARG A 36 -17.95 -23.11 -8.26
C ARG A 36 -17.07 -22.56 -7.14
N GLN A 37 -16.26 -23.41 -6.52
CA GLN A 37 -15.31 -23.00 -5.49
C GLN A 37 -14.32 -21.96 -6.02
N ARG A 38 -13.81 -22.14 -7.25
CA ARG A 38 -12.93 -21.15 -7.89
C ARG A 38 -13.62 -19.82 -8.15
N ALA A 39 -14.88 -19.84 -8.59
CA ALA A 39 -15.68 -18.62 -8.77
C ALA A 39 -15.90 -17.88 -7.43
N GLU A 40 -16.26 -18.62 -6.37
CA GLU A 40 -16.43 -18.08 -5.01
C GLU A 40 -15.11 -17.45 -4.50
N LEU A 41 -13.97 -18.12 -4.67
CA LEU A 41 -12.65 -17.59 -4.30
C LEU A 41 -12.29 -16.30 -5.06
N LEU A 42 -12.57 -16.24 -6.37
CA LEU A 42 -12.35 -15.03 -7.16
C LEU A 42 -13.24 -13.87 -6.70
N HIS A 43 -14.50 -14.16 -6.34
CA HIS A 43 -15.39 -13.15 -5.77
C HIS A 43 -14.89 -12.64 -4.42
N LEU A 44 -14.47 -13.53 -3.52
CA LEU A 44 -13.91 -13.17 -2.22
C LEU A 44 -12.63 -12.35 -2.36
N ARG A 45 -11.73 -12.73 -3.28
CA ARG A 45 -10.50 -11.97 -3.54
C ARG A 45 -10.81 -10.56 -4.04
N LYS A 46 -11.72 -10.41 -5.02
CA LYS A 46 -12.14 -9.10 -5.51
C LYS A 46 -12.76 -8.25 -4.40
N ALA A 47 -13.57 -8.86 -3.54
CA ALA A 47 -14.15 -8.19 -2.38
C ALA A 47 -13.05 -7.74 -1.40
N HIS A 48 -12.05 -8.57 -1.12
CA HIS A 48 -10.91 -8.22 -0.27
C HIS A 48 -10.07 -7.09 -0.86
N GLU A 49 -9.74 -7.13 -2.15
CA GLU A 49 -9.03 -6.05 -2.85
C GLU A 49 -9.82 -4.74 -2.80
N ALA A 50 -11.15 -4.79 -2.98
CA ALA A 50 -12.01 -3.62 -2.85
C ALA A 50 -12.02 -3.06 -1.41
N LEU A 51 -11.97 -3.92 -0.39
CA LEU A 51 -11.87 -3.51 1.00
C LEU A 51 -10.51 -2.86 1.32
N LEU A 52 -9.40 -3.44 0.82
CA LEU A 52 -8.07 -2.84 0.97
C LEU A 52 -8.01 -1.46 0.33
N LYS A 53 -8.53 -1.33 -0.90
CA LYS A 53 -8.61 -0.04 -1.59
C LYS A 53 -9.44 0.97 -0.79
N ARG A 54 -10.59 0.57 -0.27
CA ARG A 54 -11.45 1.44 0.55
C ARG A 54 -10.77 1.87 1.86
N ARG A 55 -10.02 0.97 2.50
CA ARG A 55 -9.22 1.27 3.70
C ARG A 55 -8.17 2.33 3.37
N ASP A 56 -7.47 2.17 2.26
CA ASP A 56 -6.40 3.10 1.85
C ASP A 56 -6.99 4.46 1.46
N GLU A 57 -8.11 4.49 0.74
CA GLU A 57 -8.87 5.71 0.42
C GLU A 57 -9.32 6.44 1.69
N LEU A 58 -9.86 5.71 2.67
CA LEU A 58 -10.25 6.28 3.96
C LEU A 58 -9.02 6.81 4.72
N GLY A 59 -7.91 6.07 4.71
CA GLY A 59 -6.66 6.49 5.32
C GLY A 59 -6.14 7.81 4.73
N LEU A 60 -6.17 7.94 3.40
CA LEU A 60 -5.79 9.18 2.71
C LEU A 60 -6.76 10.32 3.00
N ALA A 61 -8.07 10.05 3.05
CA ALA A 61 -9.07 11.06 3.39
C ALA A 61 -8.85 11.60 4.81
N LEU A 62 -8.64 10.71 5.79
CA LEU A 62 -8.32 11.09 7.17
C LEU A 62 -7.01 11.87 7.25
N MET A 63 -5.98 11.46 6.51
CA MET A 63 -4.70 12.17 6.45
C MET A 63 -4.87 13.59 5.89
N ARG A 64 -5.71 13.79 4.86
CA ARG A 64 -6.03 15.12 4.33
C ARG A 64 -6.73 15.99 5.36
N VAL A 65 -7.74 15.46 6.04
CA VAL A 65 -8.46 16.18 7.11
C VAL A 65 -7.49 16.56 8.23
N ARG A 66 -6.70 15.61 8.73
CA ARG A 66 -5.66 15.89 9.73
C ARG A 66 -4.74 17.01 9.27
N ASN A 67 -4.16 16.91 8.06
CA ASN A 67 -3.22 17.91 7.55
C ASN A 67 -3.87 19.31 7.44
N SER A 68 -5.15 19.41 7.11
CA SER A 68 -5.86 20.70 7.07
C SER A 68 -6.02 21.35 8.46
N LEU A 69 -5.84 20.60 9.54
CA LEU A 69 -5.93 21.07 10.92
C LEU A 69 -4.55 21.31 11.57
N MET A 70 -3.45 20.99 10.86
CA MET A 70 -2.09 21.13 11.40
C MET A 70 -1.50 22.54 11.21
N HIS A 71 -2.06 23.34 10.32
CA HIS A 71 -1.50 24.63 9.89
C HIS A 71 -2.59 25.68 9.80
N SER A 72 -2.30 26.90 10.25
CA SER A 72 -3.20 28.02 10.02
C SER A 72 -3.26 28.36 8.52
N PRO A 73 -4.38 28.91 8.01
CA PRO A 73 -4.44 29.39 6.63
C PRO A 73 -3.36 30.43 6.30
N ALA A 74 -2.95 31.24 7.29
CA ALA A 74 -1.88 32.22 7.15
C ALA A 74 -0.52 31.53 6.95
N SER A 75 -0.21 30.50 7.72
CA SER A 75 1.05 29.75 7.59
C SER A 75 1.13 29.00 6.26
N VAL A 76 0.01 28.42 5.79
CA VAL A 76 -0.08 27.83 4.45
C VAL A 76 0.16 28.88 3.37
N ALA A 77 -0.41 30.07 3.50
CA ALA A 77 -0.20 31.17 2.55
C ALA A 77 1.26 31.65 2.54
N ALA A 78 1.86 31.81 3.72
CA ALA A 78 3.26 32.21 3.88
C ALA A 78 4.22 31.19 3.25
N GLY A 79 4.08 29.90 3.58
CA GLY A 79 4.92 28.85 2.99
C GLY A 79 4.77 28.74 1.47
N ARG A 80 3.56 28.96 0.93
CA ARG A 80 3.34 29.00 -0.53
C ARG A 80 3.91 30.23 -1.22
N ALA A 81 4.10 31.32 -0.48
CA ALA A 81 4.68 32.56 -0.99
C ALA A 81 6.21 32.59 -0.87
N PHE A 82 6.82 31.58 -0.23
CA PHE A 82 8.25 31.48 -0.08
C PHE A 82 8.96 31.48 -1.44
N VAL A 83 10.00 32.31 -1.56
CA VAL A 83 10.83 32.41 -2.76
C VAL A 83 12.20 31.82 -2.42
N PRO A 84 12.53 30.61 -2.92
CA PRO A 84 13.80 29.97 -2.62
C PRO A 84 15.00 30.77 -3.16
N ARG A 85 16.08 30.76 -2.38
CA ARG A 85 17.39 31.30 -2.75
C ARG A 85 18.23 30.23 -3.44
N PRO A 86 19.25 30.60 -4.25
CA PRO A 86 20.08 29.63 -4.96
C PRO A 86 20.83 28.64 -4.05
N ASP A 87 21.06 29.01 -2.79
CA ASP A 87 21.78 28.26 -1.77
C ASP A 87 20.86 27.45 -0.82
N ASP A 88 19.53 27.56 -0.98
CA ASP A 88 18.58 26.83 -0.16
C ASP A 88 18.58 25.33 -0.46
N VAL A 89 18.46 24.53 0.61
CA VAL A 89 18.37 23.06 0.54
C VAL A 89 17.08 22.58 1.19
N PHE A 90 16.26 21.84 0.44
CA PHE A 90 15.02 21.26 0.93
C PHE A 90 15.20 19.79 1.31
N ILE A 91 14.73 19.43 2.51
CA ILE A 91 14.67 18.05 2.98
C ILE A 91 13.27 17.50 2.73
N VAL A 92 13.11 16.73 1.67
CA VAL A 92 11.81 16.15 1.28
C VAL A 92 11.83 14.65 1.56
N THR A 93 10.98 14.22 2.49
CA THR A 93 10.83 12.81 2.85
C THR A 93 9.36 12.46 2.97
N TYR A 94 9.02 11.20 2.70
CA TYR A 94 7.67 10.73 3.01
C TYR A 94 7.46 10.74 4.55
N PRO A 95 6.26 11.09 5.05
CA PRO A 95 6.03 11.16 6.48
C PRO A 95 6.43 9.87 7.20
N LYS A 96 7.19 10.02 8.29
CA LYS A 96 7.73 8.91 9.10
C LYS A 96 8.80 8.05 8.42
N CYS A 97 9.37 8.51 7.31
CA CYS A 97 10.52 7.87 6.65
C CYS A 97 11.87 8.53 7.01
N GLY A 98 11.96 9.19 8.17
CA GLY A 98 13.25 9.68 8.69
C GLY A 98 13.54 11.17 8.50
N THR A 99 12.53 12.02 8.38
CA THR A 99 12.70 13.50 8.24
C THR A 99 13.63 14.07 9.33
N THR A 100 13.41 13.73 10.60
CA THR A 100 14.22 14.20 11.73
C THR A 100 15.69 13.79 11.61
N TRP A 101 15.95 12.53 11.21
CA TRP A 101 17.32 12.06 11.01
C TRP A 101 18.02 12.79 9.87
N MET A 102 17.31 13.02 8.76
CA MET A 102 17.86 13.77 7.65
C MET A 102 18.17 15.23 8.04
N MET A 103 17.28 15.88 8.79
CA MET A 103 17.50 17.24 9.30
C MET A 103 18.75 17.31 10.19
N GLN A 104 18.92 16.35 11.11
CA GLN A 104 20.11 16.28 11.98
C GLN A 104 21.41 16.10 11.20
N ILE A 105 21.44 15.17 10.23
CA ILE A 105 22.64 14.92 9.41
C ILE A 105 22.98 16.14 8.57
N VAL A 106 22.01 16.73 7.88
CA VAL A 106 22.27 17.88 6.99
C VAL A 106 22.67 19.11 7.80
N HIS A 107 22.01 19.36 8.94
CA HIS A 107 22.36 20.48 9.80
C HIS A 107 23.79 20.39 10.32
N THR A 108 24.18 19.24 10.89
CA THR A 108 25.54 19.03 11.41
C THR A 108 26.61 19.13 10.31
N LEU A 109 26.33 18.65 9.10
CA LEU A 109 27.25 18.82 7.97
C LEU A 109 27.44 20.30 7.59
N ARG A 110 26.37 21.11 7.58
CA ARG A 110 26.47 22.53 7.20
C ARG A 110 27.04 23.42 8.31
N SER A 111 26.89 23.04 9.58
CA SER A 111 27.30 23.86 10.74
C SER A 111 28.66 23.48 11.30
N GLY A 112 29.32 22.45 10.76
CA GLY A 112 30.58 21.93 11.30
C GLY A 112 30.39 21.09 12.57
N GLY A 113 29.21 20.48 12.73
CA GLY A 113 28.87 19.63 13.87
C GLY A 113 28.25 20.37 15.04
N ASP A 114 27.75 21.59 14.85
CA ASP A 114 27.08 22.32 15.92
C ASP A 114 25.73 21.68 16.31
N MET A 115 25.52 21.60 17.62
CA MET A 115 24.37 20.98 18.28
C MET A 115 23.75 21.89 19.35
N ASP A 116 24.10 23.18 19.38
CA ASP A 116 23.55 24.17 20.33
C ASP A 116 22.16 24.67 19.88
N PHE A 117 21.15 23.83 20.08
CA PHE A 117 19.73 24.12 19.85
C PHE A 117 18.84 23.23 20.72
N GLY A 118 17.59 23.64 20.97
CA GLY A 118 16.65 22.86 21.78
C GLY A 118 16.03 21.70 21.00
N GLU A 119 15.51 21.99 19.81
CA GLU A 119 14.84 21.02 18.94
C GLU A 119 15.23 21.29 17.48
N ILE A 120 15.35 20.24 16.64
CA ILE A 120 15.93 20.39 15.30
C ILE A 120 15.11 21.34 14.39
N THR A 121 13.81 21.49 14.62
CA THR A 121 12.97 22.40 13.85
C THR A 121 13.25 23.87 14.13
N GLU A 122 13.93 24.20 15.24
CA GLU A 122 14.36 25.58 15.55
C GLU A 122 15.43 26.06 14.56
N VAL A 123 16.33 25.15 14.16
CA VAL A 123 17.45 25.43 13.25
C VAL A 123 17.22 24.93 11.84
N VAL A 124 16.21 24.08 11.61
CA VAL A 124 15.74 23.62 10.29
C VAL A 124 14.23 23.87 10.18
N PRO A 125 13.81 25.09 9.80
CA PRO A 125 12.40 25.46 9.79
C PRO A 125 11.62 24.69 8.73
N TRP A 126 10.34 24.43 9.02
CA TRP A 126 9.41 23.82 8.07
C TRP A 126 8.67 24.92 7.33
N ASP A 127 8.82 25.00 6.00
CA ASP A 127 8.22 25.99 5.11
C ASP A 127 6.75 26.33 5.43
N ILE A 128 5.90 25.32 5.60
CA ILE A 128 4.45 25.49 5.84
C ILE A 128 4.13 25.79 7.31
N LEU A 129 5.02 25.52 8.26
CA LEU A 129 4.80 25.69 9.71
C LEU A 129 5.54 26.87 10.33
N ALA A 130 6.57 27.38 9.66
CA ALA A 130 7.48 28.37 10.22
C ALA A 130 6.72 29.60 10.76
N HIS A 131 5.74 30.11 10.01
CA HIS A 131 4.92 31.23 10.45
C HIS A 131 4.14 30.92 11.75
N ASP A 132 3.50 29.76 11.86
CA ASP A 132 2.81 29.34 13.10
C ASP A 132 3.79 29.14 14.28
N CYS A 133 5.01 28.70 13.98
CA CYS A 133 6.12 28.58 14.92
C CYS A 133 6.83 29.91 15.21
N LYS A 134 6.37 31.03 14.63
CA LYS A 134 6.98 32.38 14.74
C LYS A 134 8.43 32.45 14.25
N GLN A 135 8.79 31.59 13.31
CA GLN A 135 10.07 31.59 12.63
C GLN A 135 9.95 32.35 11.32
N ASN A 136 10.88 33.28 11.07
CA ASN A 136 11.01 33.91 9.77
C ASN A 136 11.99 33.09 8.91
N ILE A 137 11.48 32.46 7.86
CA ILE A 137 12.29 31.63 6.95
C ILE A 137 13.29 32.45 6.12
N ASP A 138 13.12 33.77 6.09
CA ASP A 138 14.04 34.66 5.41
C ASP A 138 15.22 35.12 6.28
N ASP A 139 15.18 34.86 7.59
CA ASP A 139 16.30 35.22 8.45
C ASP A 139 17.53 34.33 8.14
N PRO A 140 18.76 34.83 8.38
CA PRO A 140 19.94 33.99 8.30
C PRO A 140 19.77 32.75 9.18
N GLN A 141 20.02 31.58 8.62
CA GLN A 141 19.91 30.33 9.36
C GLN A 141 20.91 30.34 10.52
N ALA A 142 20.44 30.01 11.72
CA ALA A 142 21.29 29.99 12.92
C ALA A 142 22.51 29.08 12.73
N ASN A 143 23.60 29.44 13.41
CA ASN A 143 24.82 28.66 13.50
C ASN A 143 25.43 28.34 12.12
N PRO A 144 25.83 29.37 11.35
CA PRO A 144 26.62 29.15 10.14
C PRO A 144 28.01 28.63 10.51
N HIS A 145 28.58 27.76 9.68
CA HIS A 145 29.99 27.40 9.79
C HIS A 145 30.85 28.68 9.66
N PRO A 146 31.89 28.86 10.49
CA PRO A 146 32.81 29.99 10.38
C PRO A 146 33.60 30.03 9.06
#